data_AF-A0A383D7M1-F1
#
_entry.id   AF-A0A383D7M1-F1
#
_cell.length_a   1.000
_cell.length_b   1.000
_cell.length_c   1.000
_cell.angle_alpha   90.00
_cell.angle_beta   90.00
_cell.angle_gamma   90.00
#
_symmetry.space_group_name_H-M   'P 1'
#
loop_
_entity.id
_entity.type
_entity.pdbx_description
1 polymer ?
#
loop_
_entity_poly.entity_id
_entity_poly.type
_entity_poly.pdbx_seq_one_letter_code
_entity_poly.pdbx_strand_id
1 'polypeptide(L)'
;EGIESFNRQFVLFKERTSIDRLIYCLEKLVDAELDHQTAGNRGLGRASEHTPRLGGYFRKAVSKLPQNRVDELEKLISTLMIKSYLAYLLPILGGDNISDSITAEELYEEWVPQIYAYDLGADQGTDILWTLVTKDYENVEKYFKANGMKPGMFGEDKTKLILTGYATAGVVLALAEAVLSKR
;
A
#
# COMPACT_ATOMS: atom_id res chain seq x y z
N GLU A 1 -11.18 22.61 15.79
CA GLU A 1 -10.35 21.68 16.59
C GLU A 1 -9.81 20.49 15.79
N GLY A 2 -10.61 19.49 15.39
CA GLY A 2 -10.08 18.28 14.71
C GLY A 2 -9.39 18.49 13.34
N ILE A 3 -10.00 19.29 12.44
CA ILE A 3 -9.44 19.55 11.09
C ILE A 3 -8.17 20.43 11.17
N GLU A 4 -8.14 21.40 12.08
CA GLU A 4 -6.98 22.28 12.28
C GLU A 4 -5.78 21.51 12.86
N SER A 5 -6.03 20.56 13.77
CA SER A 5 -5.01 19.65 14.28
C SER A 5 -4.41 18.77 13.18
N PHE A 6 -5.28 18.16 12.34
CA PHE A 6 -4.84 17.35 11.20
C PHE A 6 -3.98 18.14 10.20
N ASN A 7 -4.42 19.35 9.83
CA ASN A 7 -3.68 20.20 8.90
C ASN A 7 -2.29 20.56 9.44
N ARG A 8 -2.19 20.86 10.75
CA ARG A 8 -0.91 21.14 11.39
C ARG A 8 0.02 19.92 11.38
N GLN A 9 -0.50 18.74 11.74
CA GLN A 9 0.26 17.50 11.69
C GLN A 9 0.73 17.17 10.27
N PHE A 10 -0.12 17.38 9.26
CA PHE A 10 0.25 17.14 7.86
C PHE A 10 1.35 18.10 7.37
N VAL A 11 1.34 19.37 7.79
CA VAL A 11 2.42 20.31 7.48
C VAL A 11 3.74 19.86 8.11
N LEU A 12 3.73 19.53 9.40
CA LEU A 12 4.92 19.04 10.11
C LEU A 12 5.45 17.73 9.51
N PHE A 13 4.55 16.83 9.13
CA PHE A 13 4.90 15.60 8.43
C PHE A 13 5.68 15.87 7.14
N LYS A 14 5.19 16.79 6.28
CA LYS A 14 5.88 17.14 5.03
C LYS A 14 7.25 17.77 5.25
N GLU A 15 7.44 18.49 6.36
CA GLU A 15 8.71 19.16 6.67
C GLU A 15 9.77 18.22 7.23
N ARG A 16 9.36 17.11 7.86
CA ARG A 16 10.25 16.21 8.60
C ARG A 16 10.42 14.84 7.95
N THR A 17 9.34 14.32 7.36
CA THR A 17 9.39 13.00 6.75
C THR A 17 10.03 13.06 5.37
N SER A 18 11.10 12.29 5.19
CA SER A 18 11.63 12.03 3.85
C SER A 18 10.56 11.28 3.03
N ILE A 19 10.03 11.95 2.01
CA ILE A 19 9.08 11.32 1.08
C ILE A 19 9.79 10.21 0.29
N ASP A 20 11.09 10.37 0.04
CA ASP A 20 11.89 9.45 -0.78
C ASP A 20 11.94 8.03 -0.17
N ARG A 21 12.00 7.89 1.16
CA ARG A 21 11.95 6.55 1.79
C ARG A 21 10.60 5.86 1.64
N LEU A 22 9.51 6.64 1.67
CA LEU A 22 8.16 6.10 1.44
C LEU A 22 8.01 5.67 -0.01
N ILE A 23 8.48 6.52 -0.96
CA ILE A 23 8.51 6.18 -2.39
C ILE A 23 9.29 4.89 -2.62
N TYR A 24 10.49 4.77 -2.04
CA TYR A 24 11.31 3.56 -2.15
C TYR A 24 10.55 2.30 -1.72
N CYS A 25 9.91 2.32 -0.55
CA CYS A 25 9.15 1.19 -0.05
C CYS A 25 8.00 0.80 -0.99
N LEU A 26 7.22 1.80 -1.42
CA LEU A 26 6.06 1.60 -2.28
C LEU A 26 6.46 1.06 -3.66
N GLU A 27 7.47 1.65 -4.29
CA GLU A 27 8.01 1.21 -5.58
C GLU A 27 8.51 -0.23 -5.49
N LYS A 28 9.31 -0.57 -4.46
CA LYS A 28 9.80 -1.94 -4.27
C LYS A 28 8.68 -2.97 -4.13
N LEU A 29 7.61 -2.65 -3.39
CA LEU A 29 6.47 -3.54 -3.25
C LEU A 29 5.68 -3.65 -4.55
N VAL A 30 5.37 -2.53 -5.20
CA VAL A 30 4.61 -2.50 -6.45
C VAL A 30 5.36 -3.22 -7.58
N ASP A 31 6.66 -2.99 -7.70
CA ASP A 31 7.53 -3.69 -8.65
C ASP A 31 7.49 -5.19 -8.43
N ALA A 32 7.61 -5.64 -7.17
CA ALA A 32 7.54 -7.05 -6.82
C ALA A 32 6.16 -7.66 -7.13
N GLU A 33 5.09 -6.90 -6.98
CA GLU A 33 3.72 -7.30 -7.28
C GLU A 33 3.44 -7.37 -8.79
N LEU A 34 4.14 -6.56 -9.59
CA LEU A 34 4.01 -6.44 -11.03
C LEU A 34 5.17 -7.10 -11.81
N ASP A 35 6.06 -7.85 -11.13
CA ASP A 35 7.29 -8.53 -11.63
C ASP A 35 7.03 -9.61 -12.71
N HIS A 36 5.89 -9.57 -13.38
CA HIS A 36 5.71 -10.19 -14.68
C HIS A 36 6.44 -9.42 -15.81
N GLN A 37 6.85 -8.17 -15.60
CA GLN A 37 7.51 -7.32 -16.60
C GLN A 37 9.01 -7.08 -16.36
N THR A 38 9.49 -7.22 -15.13
CA THR A 38 10.91 -7.10 -14.76
C THR A 38 11.46 -8.50 -14.42
N ALA A 39 12.67 -8.84 -14.89
CA ALA A 39 13.22 -10.18 -14.68
C ALA A 39 13.91 -10.37 -13.31
N GLY A 40 14.00 -9.30 -12.50
CA GLY A 40 14.95 -9.17 -11.41
C GLY A 40 14.42 -9.44 -10.00
N ASN A 41 13.12 -9.29 -9.73
CA ASN A 41 12.57 -9.28 -8.35
C ASN A 41 11.50 -10.36 -8.10
N ARG A 42 11.68 -11.53 -8.71
CA ARG A 42 10.76 -12.69 -8.65
C ARG A 42 10.52 -13.27 -7.26
N GLY A 43 11.17 -12.75 -6.22
CA GLY A 43 11.27 -13.35 -4.89
C GLY A 43 10.08 -13.05 -3.96
N LEU A 44 9.67 -11.78 -3.84
CA LEU A 44 8.70 -11.38 -2.80
C LEU A 44 7.29 -11.88 -3.10
N GLY A 45 6.84 -11.73 -4.35
CA GLY A 45 5.60 -12.32 -4.81
C GLY A 45 5.56 -13.85 -4.76
N ARG A 46 6.69 -14.54 -4.54
CA ARG A 46 6.79 -16.02 -4.46
C ARG A 46 7.04 -16.55 -3.03
N ALA A 47 7.38 -15.70 -2.06
CA ALA A 47 7.87 -16.14 -0.74
C ALA A 47 6.76 -16.52 0.26
N SER A 48 5.51 -16.11 0.08
CA SER A 48 4.40 -16.49 0.97
C SER A 48 3.12 -16.82 0.19
N GLU A 49 2.22 -17.63 0.77
CA GLU A 49 0.87 -17.86 0.21
C GLU A 49 -0.09 -16.67 0.43
N HIS A 50 0.38 -15.55 1.00
CA HIS A 50 -0.47 -14.46 1.47
C HIS A 50 -0.44 -13.23 0.55
N THR A 51 -1.57 -12.54 0.49
CA THR A 51 -1.81 -11.30 -0.24
C THR A 51 -0.88 -10.17 0.22
N PRO A 52 -0.56 -9.20 -0.66
CA PRO A 52 -1.08 -8.97 -2.01
C PRO A 52 -0.39 -9.84 -3.09
N ARG A 53 -1.08 -10.10 -4.21
CA ARG A 53 -0.54 -10.73 -5.45
C ARG A 53 -1.32 -10.24 -6.67
N LEU A 54 -1.34 -8.93 -6.92
CA LEU A 54 -2.17 -8.36 -8.00
C LEU A 54 -1.70 -8.84 -9.39
N GLY A 55 -0.40 -8.79 -9.65
CA GLY A 55 0.16 -9.30 -10.91
C GLY A 55 0.02 -10.82 -11.05
N GLY A 56 -0.05 -11.57 -9.95
CA GLY A 56 -0.35 -13.01 -9.96
C GLY A 56 -1.83 -13.29 -10.28
N TYR A 57 -2.74 -12.59 -9.61
CA TYR A 57 -4.18 -12.78 -9.75
C TYR A 57 -4.71 -12.33 -11.11
N PHE A 58 -4.25 -11.17 -11.60
CA PHE A 58 -4.62 -10.63 -12.92
C PHE A 58 -3.57 -10.87 -13.99
N ARG A 59 -2.70 -11.87 -13.82
CA ARG A 59 -1.52 -12.16 -14.66
C ARG A 59 -1.75 -11.99 -16.16
N LYS A 60 -2.80 -12.63 -16.69
CA LYS A 60 -3.11 -12.59 -18.12
C LYS A 60 -3.47 -11.18 -18.61
N ALA A 61 -4.15 -10.39 -17.80
CA ALA A 61 -4.54 -9.04 -18.16
C ALA A 61 -3.35 -8.08 -17.99
N VAL A 62 -2.65 -8.14 -16.86
CA VAL A 62 -1.45 -7.32 -16.57
C VAL A 62 -0.38 -7.51 -17.64
N SER A 63 -0.11 -8.75 -18.07
CA SER A 63 0.88 -9.05 -19.11
C SER A 63 0.60 -8.40 -20.49
N LYS A 64 -0.63 -7.90 -20.71
CA LYS A 64 -1.07 -7.29 -21.97
C LYS A 64 -1.24 -5.78 -21.86
N LEU A 65 -1.04 -5.20 -20.67
CA LEU A 65 -1.16 -3.77 -20.49
C LEU A 65 0.01 -3.05 -21.17
N PRO A 66 -0.25 -1.99 -21.95
CA PRO A 66 0.81 -1.09 -22.38
C PRO A 66 1.40 -0.34 -21.18
N GLN A 67 2.64 0.13 -21.28
CA GLN A 67 3.36 0.75 -20.16
C GLN A 67 2.58 1.89 -19.49
N ASN A 68 1.97 2.78 -20.27
CA ASN A 68 1.18 3.88 -19.73
C ASN A 68 -0.01 3.43 -18.84
N ARG A 69 -0.55 2.23 -19.09
CA ARG A 69 -1.58 1.62 -18.26
C ARG A 69 -0.98 0.99 -17.02
N VAL A 70 0.20 0.39 -17.12
CA VAL A 70 0.95 -0.09 -15.96
C VAL A 70 1.26 1.08 -15.02
N ASP A 71 1.80 2.19 -15.53
CA ASP A 71 2.08 3.40 -14.74
C ASP A 71 0.81 3.96 -14.05
N GLU A 72 -0.36 3.87 -14.71
CA GLU A 72 -1.64 4.27 -14.13
C GLU A 72 -2.07 3.33 -12.99
N LEU A 73 -1.88 2.03 -13.16
CA LEU A 73 -2.17 1.01 -12.16
C LEU A 73 -1.26 1.18 -10.93
N GLU A 74 0.03 1.39 -11.14
CA GLU A 74 1.00 1.67 -10.08
C GLU A 74 0.57 2.89 -9.27
N LYS A 75 0.20 3.99 -9.93
CA LYS A 75 -0.30 5.20 -9.26
C LYS A 75 -1.55 4.94 -8.43
N LEU A 76 -2.50 4.16 -8.93
CA LEU A 76 -3.72 3.82 -8.21
C LEU A 76 -3.42 2.99 -6.96
N ILE A 77 -2.55 1.99 -7.06
CA ILE A 77 -2.14 1.15 -5.92
C ILE A 77 -1.34 1.96 -4.91
N SER A 78 -0.35 2.74 -5.34
CA SER A 78 0.43 3.62 -4.47
C SER A 78 -0.42 4.66 -3.76
N THR A 79 -1.44 5.22 -4.45
CA THR A 79 -2.40 6.16 -3.83
C THR A 79 -3.16 5.50 -2.68
N LEU A 80 -3.60 4.25 -2.88
CA LEU A 80 -4.31 3.49 -1.87
C LEU A 80 -3.43 3.28 -0.61
N MET A 81 -2.19 2.86 -0.81
CA MET A 81 -1.22 2.66 0.28
C MET A 81 -0.89 3.95 1.02
N ILE A 82 -0.55 5.04 0.30
CA ILE A 82 -0.19 6.33 0.90
C ILE A 82 -1.34 6.93 1.69
N LYS A 83 -2.57 6.85 1.17
CA LYS A 83 -3.74 7.38 1.88
C LYS A 83 -3.98 6.63 3.19
N SER A 84 -3.90 5.31 3.18
CA SER A 84 -4.02 4.51 4.40
C SER A 84 -2.89 4.77 5.39
N TYR A 85 -1.66 4.94 4.91
CA TYR A 85 -0.51 5.36 5.72
C TYR A 85 -0.77 6.70 6.43
N LEU A 86 -1.15 7.75 5.68
CA LEU A 86 -1.40 9.08 6.26
C LEU A 86 -2.60 9.08 7.20
N ALA A 87 -3.66 8.37 6.83
CA ALA A 87 -4.88 8.22 7.61
C ALA A 87 -4.64 7.52 8.95
N TYR A 88 -3.63 6.64 9.02
CA TYR A 88 -3.25 6.01 10.27
C TYR A 88 -2.24 6.88 11.03
N LEU A 89 -1.16 7.31 10.37
CA LEU A 89 -0.07 8.02 11.00
C LEU A 89 -0.51 9.31 11.70
N LEU A 90 -1.26 10.17 11.00
CA LEU A 90 -1.55 11.52 11.49
C LEU A 90 -2.50 11.48 12.70
N PRO A 91 -3.75 10.98 12.58
CA PRO A 91 -4.69 11.03 13.69
C PRO A 91 -4.43 9.99 14.78
N ILE A 92 -3.82 8.83 14.49
CA ILE A 92 -3.68 7.74 15.47
C ILE A 92 -2.30 7.75 16.13
N LEU A 93 -1.23 7.89 15.35
CA LEU A 93 0.14 7.80 15.86
C LEU A 93 0.74 9.16 16.25
N GLY A 94 0.13 10.27 15.84
CA GLY A 94 0.67 11.61 16.07
C GLY A 94 1.95 11.80 15.26
N GLY A 95 1.79 12.14 13.97
CA GLY A 95 2.86 12.17 12.96
C GLY A 95 4.07 13.08 13.22
N ASP A 96 4.21 13.66 14.41
CA ASP A 96 5.35 14.45 14.88
C ASP A 96 6.45 13.63 15.56
N ASN A 97 6.22 12.35 15.85
CA ASN A 97 7.19 11.45 16.51
C ASN A 97 8.01 10.57 15.54
N ILE A 98 8.03 10.90 14.25
CA ILE A 98 8.81 10.16 13.27
C ILE A 98 10.27 10.63 13.31
N SER A 99 11.21 9.67 13.33
CA SER A 99 12.64 9.91 13.29
C SER A 99 13.14 10.13 11.86
N ASP A 100 13.96 11.17 11.69
CA ASP A 100 14.60 11.50 10.41
C ASP A 100 15.83 10.62 10.12
N SER A 101 16.28 9.84 11.11
CA SER A 101 17.46 8.96 10.98
C SER A 101 17.17 7.61 10.32
N ILE A 102 15.90 7.26 10.15
CA ILE A 102 15.49 5.98 9.54
C ILE A 102 15.76 6.02 8.04
N THR A 103 16.60 5.10 7.57
CA THR A 103 16.87 4.93 6.14
C THR A 103 15.74 4.22 5.41
N ALA A 104 15.70 4.32 4.09
CA ALA A 104 14.70 3.66 3.26
C ALA A 104 14.79 2.13 3.35
N GLU A 105 16.02 1.60 3.34
CA GLU A 105 16.31 0.18 3.48
C GLU A 105 15.85 -0.38 4.83
N GLU A 106 16.18 0.29 5.95
CA GLU A 106 15.75 -0.15 7.29
C GLU A 106 14.24 -0.18 7.42
N LEU A 107 13.56 0.86 6.91
CA LEU A 107 12.10 0.91 6.90
C LEU A 107 11.51 -0.24 6.09
N TYR A 108 12.07 -0.52 4.91
CA TYR A 108 11.61 -1.58 4.03
C TYR A 108 11.77 -2.98 4.66
N GLU A 109 12.94 -3.26 5.26
CA GLU A 109 13.23 -4.54 5.91
C GLU A 109 12.33 -4.81 7.11
N GLU A 110 12.01 -3.77 7.90
CA GLU A 110 11.08 -3.88 9.02
C GLU A 110 9.63 -4.03 8.54
N TRP A 111 9.24 -3.30 7.49
CA TRP A 111 7.87 -3.22 6.99
C TRP A 111 7.41 -4.47 6.24
N VAL A 112 8.19 -4.96 5.29
CA VAL A 112 7.74 -6.00 4.34
C VAL A 112 7.26 -7.29 5.01
N PRO A 113 7.97 -7.87 6.01
CA PRO A 113 7.49 -9.07 6.68
C PRO A 113 6.15 -8.86 7.40
N GLN A 114 5.92 -7.65 7.91
CA GLN A 114 4.71 -7.32 8.65
C GLN A 114 3.48 -7.28 7.73
N ILE A 115 3.62 -6.91 6.45
CA ILE A 115 2.50 -6.91 5.49
C ILE A 115 1.81 -8.28 5.45
N TYR A 116 2.59 -9.37 5.55
CA TYR A 116 2.09 -10.74 5.46
C TYR A 116 1.66 -11.33 6.80
N ALA A 117 2.14 -10.76 7.91
CA ALA A 117 1.78 -11.17 9.26
C ALA A 117 0.57 -10.39 9.81
N TYR A 118 0.27 -9.23 9.22
CA TYR A 118 -0.79 -8.35 9.68
C TYR A 118 -2.15 -8.82 9.15
N ASP A 119 -2.89 -9.53 10.01
CA ASP A 119 -4.29 -9.83 9.78
C ASP A 119 -5.12 -8.60 10.18
N LEU A 120 -5.81 -7.97 9.21
CA LEU A 120 -6.75 -6.88 9.46
C LEU A 120 -8.06 -7.36 10.13
N GLY A 121 -8.05 -8.52 10.78
CA GLY A 121 -9.18 -9.13 11.49
C GLY A 121 -10.01 -8.12 12.26
N ALA A 122 -11.15 -7.75 11.66
CA ALA A 122 -12.39 -7.17 12.18
C ALA A 122 -12.40 -6.03 13.23
N ASP A 123 -11.28 -5.57 13.77
CA ASP A 123 -11.30 -4.78 15.00
C ASP A 123 -10.83 -3.31 14.83
N GLN A 124 -11.82 -2.42 14.98
CA GLN A 124 -11.77 -1.04 15.45
C GLN A 124 -10.65 -0.15 14.89
N GLY A 125 -10.84 0.29 13.65
CA GLY A 125 -9.98 1.27 12.96
C GLY A 125 -10.14 1.18 11.45
N THR A 126 -10.61 0.02 10.99
CA THR A 126 -10.97 -0.28 9.62
C THR A 126 -12.02 0.68 9.07
N ASP A 127 -13.05 1.09 9.82
CA ASP A 127 -14.17 1.84 9.24
C ASP A 127 -13.80 3.25 8.76
N ILE A 128 -12.93 3.95 9.50
CA ILE A 128 -12.41 5.26 9.09
C ILE A 128 -11.47 5.11 7.90
N LEU A 129 -10.57 4.12 7.94
CA LEU A 129 -9.70 3.78 6.82
C LEU A 129 -10.52 3.44 5.57
N TRP A 130 -11.51 2.56 5.70
CA TRP A 130 -12.45 2.16 4.65
C TRP A 130 -13.18 3.36 4.08
N THR A 131 -13.71 4.24 4.92
CA THR A 131 -14.38 5.47 4.47
C THR A 131 -13.44 6.34 3.64
N LEU A 132 -12.18 6.47 4.05
CA LEU A 132 -11.18 7.30 3.37
C LEU A 132 -10.74 6.73 2.01
N VAL A 133 -10.64 5.40 1.89
CA VAL A 133 -10.17 4.74 0.67
C VAL A 133 -11.26 4.16 -0.22
N THR A 134 -12.55 4.24 0.18
CA THR A 134 -13.69 3.71 -0.62
C THR A 134 -13.66 4.23 -2.05
N LYS A 135 -13.46 5.54 -2.25
CA LYS A 135 -13.41 6.14 -3.59
C LYS A 135 -12.22 5.64 -4.41
N ASP A 136 -11.09 5.38 -3.75
CA ASP A 136 -9.89 4.87 -4.42
C ASP A 136 -10.08 3.40 -4.83
N TYR A 137 -10.75 2.59 -4.02
CA TYR A 137 -11.18 1.25 -4.43
C TYR A 137 -12.08 1.27 -5.65
N GLU A 138 -13.10 2.12 -5.65
CA GLU A 138 -13.97 2.25 -6.83
C GLU A 138 -13.17 2.65 -8.08
N ASN A 139 -12.17 3.51 -7.95
CA ASN A 139 -11.31 3.91 -9.06
C ASN A 139 -10.47 2.73 -9.57
N VAL A 140 -9.90 1.93 -8.66
CA VAL A 140 -9.12 0.74 -9.04
C VAL A 140 -10.02 -0.32 -9.68
N GLU A 141 -11.23 -0.55 -9.15
CA GLU A 141 -12.20 -1.47 -9.75
C GLU A 141 -12.68 -1.01 -11.13
N LYS A 142 -12.94 0.30 -11.32
CA LYS A 142 -13.27 0.88 -12.62
C LYS A 142 -12.13 0.66 -13.60
N TYR A 143 -10.89 0.87 -13.17
CA TYR A 143 -9.70 0.60 -13.96
C TYR A 143 -9.61 -0.89 -14.34
N PHE A 144 -9.83 -1.81 -13.41
CA PHE A 144 -9.84 -3.25 -13.68
C PHE A 144 -10.88 -3.62 -14.75
N LYS A 145 -12.10 -3.11 -14.61
CA LYS A 145 -13.19 -3.33 -15.58
C LYS A 145 -12.81 -2.79 -16.96
N ALA A 146 -12.28 -1.57 -17.04
CA ALA A 146 -11.90 -0.91 -18.28
C ALA A 146 -10.76 -1.65 -19.02
N ASN A 147 -9.88 -2.33 -18.28
CA ASN A 147 -8.72 -3.03 -18.84
C ASN A 147 -8.91 -4.55 -18.92
N GLY A 148 -10.15 -5.06 -18.78
CA GLY A 148 -10.44 -6.49 -18.91
C GLY A 148 -9.80 -7.37 -17.84
N MET A 149 -9.42 -6.77 -16.69
CA MET A 149 -8.90 -7.48 -15.52
C MET A 149 -10.08 -8.14 -14.82
N LYS A 150 -10.35 -9.39 -15.19
CA LYS A 150 -11.45 -10.18 -14.64
C LYS A 150 -10.93 -11.19 -13.61
N PRO A 151 -11.68 -11.43 -12.53
CA PRO A 151 -11.47 -12.58 -11.65
C PRO A 151 -11.37 -13.88 -12.45
N GLY A 152 -10.62 -14.86 -11.96
CA GLY A 152 -10.62 -16.20 -12.55
C GLY A 152 -12.03 -16.79 -12.60
N MET A 153 -12.38 -17.48 -13.68
CA MET A 153 -13.71 -18.11 -13.84
C MET A 153 -13.99 -19.25 -12.84
N PHE A 154 -12.97 -19.74 -12.12
CA PHE A 154 -13.07 -20.82 -11.16
C PHE A 154 -12.45 -20.38 -9.83
N GLY A 155 -13.26 -19.84 -8.93
CA GLY A 155 -12.85 -19.38 -7.60
C GLY A 155 -13.68 -18.21 -7.09
N GLU A 156 -13.59 -17.94 -5.78
CA GLU A 156 -14.12 -16.73 -5.17
C GLU A 156 -13.35 -15.50 -5.67
N ASP A 157 -14.06 -14.40 -5.92
CA ASP A 157 -13.43 -13.15 -6.34
C ASP A 157 -12.61 -12.54 -5.20
N LYS A 158 -11.27 -12.62 -5.32
CA LYS A 158 -10.32 -12.08 -4.36
C LYS A 158 -9.98 -10.60 -4.58
N THR A 159 -10.64 -9.91 -5.52
CA THR A 159 -10.33 -8.51 -5.85
C THR A 159 -10.36 -7.62 -4.61
N LYS A 160 -11.45 -7.68 -3.83
CA LYS A 160 -11.59 -6.89 -2.61
C LYS A 160 -10.50 -7.21 -1.59
N LEU A 161 -10.17 -8.49 -1.43
CA LEU A 161 -9.11 -8.93 -0.51
C LEU A 161 -7.74 -8.40 -0.91
N ILE A 162 -7.40 -8.45 -2.21
CA ILE A 162 -6.13 -7.91 -2.74
C ILE A 162 -6.06 -6.41 -2.50
N LEU A 163 -7.14 -5.69 -2.80
CA LEU A 163 -7.23 -4.26 -2.57
C LEU A 163 -7.10 -3.93 -1.07
N THR A 164 -7.75 -4.70 -0.20
CA THR A 164 -7.59 -4.59 1.26
C THR A 164 -6.14 -4.73 1.68
N GLY A 165 -5.41 -5.68 1.08
CA GLY A 165 -3.99 -5.91 1.37
C GLY A 165 -3.12 -4.69 1.10
N TYR A 166 -3.40 -3.91 0.06
CA TYR A 166 -2.66 -2.67 -0.20
C TYR A 166 -2.98 -1.57 0.82
N ALA A 167 -4.26 -1.37 1.16
CA ALA A 167 -4.59 -0.44 2.24
C ALA A 167 -3.93 -0.85 3.57
N THR A 168 -3.89 -2.16 3.84
CA THR A 168 -3.18 -2.74 4.99
C THR A 168 -1.69 -2.41 4.95
N ALA A 169 -1.04 -2.63 3.81
CA ALA A 169 0.38 -2.35 3.63
C ALA A 169 0.71 -0.89 3.99
N GLY A 170 -0.17 0.06 3.63
CA GLY A 170 -0.04 1.46 4.04
C GLY A 170 -0.12 1.67 5.56
N VAL A 171 -1.08 1.05 6.24
CA VAL A 171 -1.20 1.11 7.71
C VAL A 171 0.04 0.51 8.39
N VAL A 172 0.47 -0.65 7.93
CA VAL A 172 1.62 -1.36 8.48
C VAL A 172 2.91 -0.57 8.27
N LEU A 173 3.02 0.19 7.17
CA LEU A 173 4.15 1.09 6.93
C LEU A 173 4.23 2.17 8.01
N ALA A 174 3.09 2.76 8.38
CA ALA A 174 3.03 3.78 9.44
C ALA A 174 3.42 3.19 10.81
N LEU A 175 2.99 1.96 11.09
CA LEU A 175 3.37 1.24 12.30
C LEU A 175 4.87 0.92 12.34
N ALA A 176 5.43 0.38 11.26
CA ALA A 176 6.85 0.05 11.16
C ALA A 176 7.72 1.29 11.39
N GLU A 177 7.37 2.41 10.75
CA GLU A 177 8.09 3.67 10.92
C GLU A 177 7.99 4.22 12.35
N ALA A 178 6.82 4.14 12.97
CA ALA A 178 6.63 4.56 14.36
C ALA A 178 7.38 3.66 15.36
N VAL A 179 7.52 2.37 15.08
CA VAL A 179 8.33 1.44 15.89
C VAL A 179 9.81 1.78 15.77
N LEU A 180 10.31 1.96 14.54
CA LEU A 180 11.70 2.32 14.29
C LEU A 180 12.05 3.68 14.90
N SER A 181 11.12 4.63 14.89
CA SER A 181 11.33 5.97 15.44
C SER A 181 11.50 5.99 16.97
N LYS A 182 11.18 4.89 17.65
CA LYS A 182 11.32 4.72 19.11
C LYS A 182 12.57 3.92 19.51
N ARG A 183 13.30 3.35 18.56
CA ARG A 183 14.56 2.63 18.80
C ARG A 183 15.71 3.62 18.94
#